data_AF-A0A061APK8-F1
#
_entry.id   AF-A0A061APK8-F1
#
_cell.length_a   1.000
_cell.length_b   1.000
_cell.length_c   1.000
_cell.angle_alpha   90.00
_cell.angle_beta   90.00
_cell.angle_gamma   90.00
#
_symmetry.space_group_name_H-M   'P 1'
#
loop_
_entity.id
_entity.type
_entity.pdbx_description
1 polymer ?
#
loop_
_entity_poly.entity_id
_entity_poly.type
_entity_poly.pdbx_seq_one_letter_code
_entity_poly.pdbx_strand_id
1 'polypeptide(L)'
;MGFDLDRFVKKVPEYLHCPVCLEAAYPSVLVCWSEHALCATCADRLVKAQSFACPTCRQGMVFPLRPSLLMNRAVEDYKIRCANDGCPWTGSVANDQQHSSGCQHRKVPCKACKTLYKVSQRTEHLQVCPEQMIECPQGGKDCGGLKAGGMRRRRLMQQHLDTECAQWQCSAVPGCRTKTTLANLDEHEQGCRAAYDEILQLKLTIEENAKLADQRATNKALDLTASSDEEEKVFPSSSDTEDLLPQAEEPAASTSKADELAHGPKRSARIASKRKAPSDEDSELSPRSSPPRMRLKRGGPRPAVRSDKSPRLSPEF
;
A
#
# COMPACT_ATOMS: atom_id res chain seq x y z
N MET A 1 4.11 -37.22 18.64
CA MET A 1 5.45 -37.84 18.70
C MET A 1 6.30 -37.03 19.68
N GLY A 2 7.53 -37.46 19.97
CA GLY A 2 8.48 -36.65 20.73
C GLY A 2 8.94 -35.41 19.96
N PHE A 3 9.95 -34.73 20.49
CA PHE A 3 10.54 -33.58 19.81
C PHE A 3 11.67 -34.04 18.88
N ASP A 4 11.56 -33.60 17.62
CA ASP A 4 12.45 -33.92 16.50
C ASP A 4 13.94 -33.76 16.83
N LEU A 5 14.68 -34.87 16.75
CA LEU A 5 16.11 -34.93 17.04
C LEU A 5 16.98 -34.14 16.05
N ASP A 6 16.60 -34.06 14.77
CA ASP A 6 17.42 -33.37 13.76
C ASP A 6 17.48 -31.87 14.00
N ARG A 7 16.48 -31.31 14.71
CA ARG A 7 16.45 -29.89 15.08
C ARG A 7 17.51 -29.50 16.11
N PHE A 8 18.05 -30.42 16.90
CA PHE A 8 19.07 -30.06 17.89
C PHE A 8 20.41 -29.69 17.24
N VAL A 9 21.11 -28.71 17.81
CA VAL A 9 22.43 -28.25 17.34
C VAL A 9 23.55 -29.21 17.78
N LYS A 10 23.36 -29.89 18.92
CA LYS A 10 24.22 -30.95 19.43
C LYS A 10 23.41 -32.24 19.49
N LYS A 11 24.05 -33.40 19.33
CA LYS A 11 23.40 -34.70 19.52
C LYS A 11 22.85 -34.80 20.95
N VAL A 12 21.57 -35.15 21.06
CA VAL A 12 20.91 -35.47 22.33
C VAL A 12 21.24 -36.92 22.70
N PRO A 13 21.67 -37.23 23.93
CA PRO A 13 21.93 -38.60 24.37
C PRO A 13 20.69 -39.51 24.37
N GLU A 14 20.89 -40.79 24.10
CA GLU A 14 19.83 -41.81 23.97
C GLU A 14 18.96 -41.96 25.23
N TYR A 15 19.51 -41.70 26.42
CA TYR A 15 18.73 -41.75 27.68
C TYR A 15 17.69 -40.62 27.81
N LEU A 16 17.73 -39.60 26.93
CA LEU A 16 16.69 -38.57 26.79
C LEU A 16 15.75 -38.86 25.61
N HIS A 17 15.89 -39.98 24.91
CA HIS A 17 14.99 -40.36 23.81
C HIS A 17 13.78 -41.12 24.35
N CYS A 18 12.64 -40.98 23.68
CA CYS A 18 11.43 -41.71 24.01
C CYS A 18 11.49 -43.11 23.37
N PRO A 19 11.47 -44.23 24.14
CA PRO A 19 11.64 -45.58 23.60
C PRO A 19 10.49 -46.05 22.66
N VAL A 20 9.42 -45.26 22.53
CA VAL A 20 8.26 -45.54 21.66
C VAL A 20 8.37 -44.86 20.29
N CYS A 21 9.00 -43.69 20.21
CA CYS A 21 9.11 -42.92 18.96
C CYS A 21 10.54 -42.56 18.56
N LEU A 22 11.54 -42.90 19.39
CA LEU A 22 12.97 -42.63 19.23
C LEU A 22 13.37 -41.15 19.18
N GLU A 23 12.41 -40.24 19.03
CA GLU A 23 12.60 -38.78 19.21
C GLU A 23 12.91 -38.38 20.66
N ALA A 24 13.38 -37.14 20.88
CA ALA A 24 13.59 -36.62 22.23
C ALA A 24 12.31 -36.65 23.07
N ALA A 25 12.42 -37.11 24.31
CA ALA A 25 11.31 -37.30 25.24
C ALA A 25 10.83 -35.96 25.82
N TYR A 26 10.21 -35.11 24.99
CA TYR A 26 9.75 -33.78 25.39
C TYR A 26 8.31 -33.48 24.94
N PRO A 27 7.43 -32.94 25.82
CA PRO A 27 7.58 -32.94 27.28
C PRO A 27 7.64 -34.37 27.83
N SER A 28 8.49 -34.62 28.83
CA SER A 28 8.70 -35.93 29.45
C SER A 28 7.67 -36.23 30.52
N VAL A 29 7.22 -37.49 30.57
CA VAL A 29 6.35 -38.04 31.63
C VAL A 29 6.91 -39.36 32.15
N LEU A 30 6.96 -39.51 33.47
CA LEU A 30 7.34 -40.73 34.16
C LEU A 30 6.18 -41.72 34.11
N VAL A 31 6.45 -42.96 33.70
CA VAL A 31 5.40 -43.97 33.54
C VAL A 31 5.40 -45.09 34.58
N CYS A 32 6.50 -45.35 35.28
CA CYS A 32 6.62 -46.46 36.24
C CYS A 32 7.45 -46.09 37.49
N TRP A 33 7.47 -46.98 38.48
CA TRP A 33 8.29 -46.83 39.70
C TRP A 33 9.80 -46.75 39.43
N SER A 34 10.30 -47.43 38.39
CA SER A 34 11.70 -47.28 37.93
C SER A 34 11.97 -45.98 37.14
N GLU A 35 11.08 -44.99 37.21
CA GLU A 35 11.21 -43.63 36.64
C GLU A 35 11.55 -43.55 35.14
N HIS A 36 11.24 -44.59 34.35
CA HIS A 36 11.33 -44.50 32.89
C HIS A 36 10.41 -43.41 32.34
N ALA A 37 10.96 -42.60 31.42
CA ALA A 37 10.27 -41.48 30.80
C ALA A 37 9.82 -41.78 29.36
N LEU A 38 8.63 -41.31 29.00
CA LEU A 38 8.16 -41.20 27.61
C LEU A 38 7.93 -39.72 27.27
N CYS A 39 7.80 -39.38 25.98
CA CYS A 39 7.16 -38.11 25.64
C CYS A 39 5.65 -38.20 25.92
N ALA A 40 5.05 -37.08 26.35
CA ALA A 40 3.64 -37.02 26.73
C ALA A 40 2.70 -37.61 25.67
N THR A 41 2.94 -37.29 24.38
CA THR A 41 2.08 -37.79 23.28
C THR A 41 2.15 -39.30 23.07
N CYS A 42 3.28 -39.95 23.38
CA CYS A 42 3.40 -41.40 23.32
C CYS A 42 2.76 -42.07 24.54
N ALA A 43 2.89 -41.47 25.72
CA ALA A 43 2.20 -41.95 26.92
C ALA A 43 0.68 -41.85 26.76
N ASP A 44 0.16 -40.71 26.30
CA ASP A 44 -1.27 -40.52 25.99
C ASP A 44 -1.79 -41.56 24.99
N ARG A 45 -0.98 -41.90 23.98
CA ARG A 45 -1.33 -42.95 22.99
C ARG A 45 -1.42 -44.32 23.65
N LEU A 46 -0.50 -44.69 24.53
CA LEU A 46 -0.53 -45.97 25.25
C LEU A 46 -1.73 -46.06 26.20
N VAL A 47 -2.03 -44.99 26.94
CA VAL A 47 -3.21 -44.90 27.82
C VAL A 47 -4.51 -45.05 27.02
N LYS A 48 -4.64 -44.35 25.88
CA LYS A 48 -5.79 -44.48 24.96
C LYS A 48 -5.92 -45.87 24.35
N ALA A 49 -4.80 -46.55 24.13
CA ALA A 49 -4.76 -47.94 23.64
C ALA A 49 -4.93 -48.99 24.76
N GLN A 50 -5.20 -48.57 26.01
CA GLN A 50 -5.32 -49.44 27.19
C GLN A 50 -4.06 -50.29 27.47
N SER A 51 -2.89 -49.84 26.99
CA SER A 51 -1.61 -50.50 27.18
C SER A 51 -0.91 -49.92 28.41
N PHE A 52 -1.15 -50.55 29.57
CA PHE A 52 -0.68 -50.07 30.87
C PHE A 52 0.64 -50.71 31.33
N ALA A 53 1.46 -51.23 30.40
CA ALA A 53 2.80 -51.71 30.67
C ALA A 53 3.85 -50.69 30.21
N CYS A 54 4.86 -50.44 31.03
CA CYS A 54 6.01 -49.60 30.69
C CYS A 54 6.74 -50.17 29.47
N PRO A 55 6.93 -49.41 28.37
CA PRO A 55 7.64 -49.89 27.19
C PRO A 55 9.08 -50.34 27.46
N THR A 56 9.74 -49.76 28.47
CA THR A 56 11.15 -50.04 28.79
C THR A 56 11.33 -51.28 29.67
N CYS A 57 10.58 -51.39 30.77
CA CYS A 57 10.78 -52.46 31.77
C CYS A 57 9.57 -53.39 31.98
N ARG A 58 8.48 -53.22 31.21
CA ARG A 58 7.22 -54.00 31.27
C ARG A 58 6.47 -53.98 32.60
N GLN A 59 6.96 -53.26 33.63
CA GLN A 59 6.22 -52.99 34.87
C GLN A 59 4.90 -52.24 34.58
N GLY A 60 3.92 -52.39 35.47
CA GLY A 60 2.67 -51.63 35.40
C GLY A 60 2.89 -50.11 35.46
N MET A 61 2.11 -49.36 34.69
CA MET A 61 2.13 -47.90 34.72
C MET A 61 1.53 -47.35 36.02
N VAL A 62 2.12 -46.27 36.53
CA VAL A 62 1.68 -45.62 37.78
C VAL A 62 0.85 -44.38 37.44
N PHE A 63 -0.42 -44.39 37.84
CA PHE A 63 -1.36 -43.30 37.56
C PHE A 63 -1.62 -42.42 38.79
N PRO A 64 -1.84 -41.10 38.62
CA PRO A 64 -1.71 -40.35 37.36
C PRO A 64 -0.25 -40.23 36.90
N LEU A 65 -0.04 -40.25 35.58
CA LEU A 65 1.29 -40.08 34.99
C LEU A 65 1.87 -38.72 35.39
N ARG A 66 3.11 -38.70 35.89
CA ARG A 66 3.75 -37.49 36.43
C ARG A 66 4.69 -36.86 35.39
N PRO A 67 4.64 -35.55 35.12
CA PRO A 67 5.65 -34.90 34.28
C PRO A 67 7.02 -34.92 34.98
N SER A 68 8.11 -35.17 34.23
CA SER A 68 9.47 -35.04 34.78
C SER A 68 10.04 -33.66 34.49
N LEU A 69 10.07 -32.81 35.51
CA LEU A 69 10.70 -31.49 35.39
C LEU A 69 12.22 -31.59 35.21
N LEU A 70 12.87 -32.64 35.71
CA LEU A 70 14.30 -32.85 35.55
C LEU A 70 14.66 -33.19 34.09
N MET A 71 13.94 -34.14 33.48
CA MET A 71 14.19 -34.54 32.09
C MET A 71 13.76 -33.44 31.11
N ASN A 72 12.72 -32.66 31.42
CA ASN A 72 12.38 -31.46 30.64
C ASN A 72 13.54 -30.47 30.63
N ARG A 73 14.08 -30.09 31.81
CA ARG A 73 15.25 -29.20 31.92
C ARG A 73 16.47 -29.74 31.17
N ALA A 74 16.76 -31.03 31.32
CA ALA A 74 17.87 -31.69 30.64
C ALA A 74 17.76 -31.64 29.11
N VAL A 75 16.55 -31.63 28.54
CA VAL A 75 16.32 -31.40 27.09
C VAL A 75 16.32 -29.90 26.75
N GLU A 76 15.78 -29.06 27.62
CA GLU A 76 15.74 -27.59 27.47
C GLU A 76 17.12 -26.93 27.46
N ASP A 77 18.12 -27.52 28.11
CA ASP A 77 19.51 -27.06 28.09
C ASP A 77 20.16 -27.18 26.69
N TYR A 78 19.61 -28.02 25.80
CA TYR A 78 20.09 -28.14 24.43
C TYR A 78 19.50 -27.06 23.54
N LYS A 79 20.37 -26.47 22.70
CA LYS A 79 19.95 -25.54 21.66
C LYS A 79 19.37 -26.30 20.47
N ILE A 80 18.18 -25.88 20.04
CA ILE A 80 17.52 -26.29 18.79
C ILE A 80 17.63 -25.21 17.72
N ARG A 81 17.46 -25.61 16.46
CA ARG A 81 17.22 -24.75 15.30
C ARG A 81 15.71 -24.57 15.09
N CYS A 82 15.31 -23.42 14.57
CA CYS A 82 13.94 -23.22 14.10
C CYS A 82 13.56 -24.23 13.01
N ALA A 83 12.31 -24.70 12.99
CA ALA A 83 11.78 -25.58 11.94
C ALA A 83 11.60 -24.89 10.56
N ASN A 84 11.82 -23.57 10.46
CA ASN A 84 11.62 -22.82 9.21
C ASN A 84 12.93 -22.62 8.45
N ASP A 85 12.95 -23.02 7.17
CA ASP A 85 14.13 -23.04 6.31
C ASP A 85 14.89 -21.69 6.27
N GLY A 86 16.17 -21.75 6.63
CA GLY A 86 17.08 -20.62 6.62
C GLY A 86 16.88 -19.62 7.76
N CYS A 87 16.07 -19.93 8.79
CA CYS A 87 15.98 -19.09 9.98
C CYS A 87 17.25 -19.25 10.84
N PRO A 88 17.96 -18.16 11.19
CA PRO A 88 19.17 -18.22 12.00
C PRO A 88 18.92 -18.41 13.50
N TRP A 89 17.66 -18.48 13.94
CA TRP A 89 17.32 -18.58 15.35
C TRP A 89 17.72 -19.94 15.93
N THR A 90 18.42 -19.87 17.07
CA THR A 90 18.63 -21.02 17.95
C THR A 90 18.24 -20.66 19.38
N GLY A 91 17.65 -21.61 20.10
CA GLY A 91 17.19 -21.40 21.47
C GLY A 91 16.86 -22.72 22.16
N SER A 92 16.33 -22.65 23.39
CA SER A 92 15.79 -23.81 24.10
C SER A 92 14.46 -24.29 23.49
N VAL A 93 14.14 -25.57 23.66
CA VAL A 93 12.85 -26.15 23.25
C VAL A 93 11.65 -25.42 23.86
N ALA A 94 11.75 -24.98 25.13
CA ALA A 94 10.70 -24.20 25.79
C ALA A 94 10.37 -22.88 25.07
N ASN A 95 11.35 -22.28 24.38
CA ASN A 95 11.20 -21.01 23.67
C ASN A 95 10.75 -21.18 22.20
N ASP A 96 10.64 -22.43 21.70
CA ASP A 96 10.31 -22.71 20.30
C ASP A 96 8.93 -22.16 19.90
N GLN A 97 7.93 -22.36 20.76
CA GLN A 97 6.57 -21.89 20.51
C GLN A 97 6.50 -20.35 20.48
N GLN A 98 7.21 -19.68 21.39
CA GLN A 98 7.30 -18.22 21.41
C GLN A 98 7.98 -17.70 20.14
N HIS A 99 9.11 -18.27 19.75
CA HIS A 99 9.81 -17.90 18.51
C HIS A 99 8.96 -18.17 17.26
N SER A 100 8.37 -19.37 17.15
CA SER A 100 7.56 -19.81 16.01
C SER A 100 6.40 -18.84 15.72
N SER A 101 5.81 -18.23 16.76
CA SER A 101 4.75 -17.23 16.62
C SER A 101 5.19 -15.96 15.86
N GLY A 102 6.44 -15.52 16.03
CA GLY A 102 7.02 -14.32 15.43
C GLY A 102 8.07 -14.57 14.35
N CYS A 103 8.35 -15.82 13.99
CA CYS A 103 9.41 -16.18 13.06
C CYS A 103 9.19 -15.59 11.65
N GLN A 104 10.11 -14.73 11.21
CA GLN A 104 10.05 -14.09 9.89
C GLN A 104 10.22 -15.08 8.72
N HIS A 105 10.82 -16.24 8.96
CA HIS A 105 11.02 -17.28 7.95
C HIS A 105 9.82 -18.22 7.83
N ARG A 106 8.82 -18.10 8.71
CA ARG A 106 7.60 -18.91 8.65
C ARG A 106 6.87 -18.67 7.33
N LYS A 107 6.48 -19.77 6.68
CA LYS A 107 5.66 -19.75 5.47
C LYS A 107 4.21 -19.46 5.85
N VAL A 108 3.58 -18.48 5.21
CA VAL A 108 2.18 -18.09 5.42
C VAL A 108 1.43 -17.97 4.09
N PRO A 109 0.14 -18.32 4.00
CA PRO A 109 -0.62 -18.20 2.77
C PRO A 109 -0.97 -16.73 2.47
N CYS A 110 -0.90 -16.36 1.20
CA CYS A 110 -1.37 -15.07 0.72
C CYS A 110 -2.89 -14.96 0.78
N LYS A 111 -3.40 -13.84 1.28
CA LYS A 111 -4.86 -13.57 1.34
C LYS A 111 -5.50 -13.47 -0.05
N ALA A 112 -4.73 -13.10 -1.08
CA ALA A 112 -5.21 -12.96 -2.46
C ALA A 112 -5.04 -14.25 -3.26
N CYS A 113 -3.80 -14.68 -3.52
CA CYS A 113 -3.50 -15.85 -4.38
C CYS A 113 -3.38 -17.20 -3.65
N LYS A 114 -3.49 -17.24 -2.31
CA LYS A 114 -3.34 -18.44 -1.45
C LYS A 114 -1.94 -19.10 -1.47
N THR A 115 -1.03 -18.68 -2.35
CA THR A 115 0.37 -19.16 -2.40
C THR A 115 1.09 -18.91 -1.06
N LEU A 116 1.91 -19.86 -0.62
CA LEU A 116 2.75 -19.74 0.56
C LEU A 116 4.00 -18.88 0.27
N TYR A 117 4.32 -17.94 1.15
CA TYR A 117 5.55 -17.14 1.09
C TYR A 117 6.12 -16.93 2.52
N LYS A 118 7.43 -16.67 2.65
CA LYS A 118 8.06 -16.38 3.96
C LYS A 118 7.64 -14.99 4.45
N VAL A 119 7.32 -14.81 5.74
CA VAL A 119 6.89 -13.51 6.28
C VAL A 119 7.86 -12.36 5.96
N SER A 120 9.17 -12.59 5.93
CA SER A 120 10.18 -11.62 5.48
C SER A 120 10.01 -11.17 4.02
N GLN A 121 9.60 -12.08 3.14
CA GLN A 121 9.38 -11.83 1.71
C GLN A 121 7.97 -11.29 1.40
N ARG A 122 7.22 -10.82 2.40
CA ARG A 122 5.86 -10.29 2.21
C ARG A 122 5.81 -9.17 1.17
N THR A 123 6.70 -8.20 1.27
CA THR A 123 6.68 -7.00 0.40
C THR A 123 6.97 -7.38 -1.04
N GLU A 124 8.02 -8.17 -1.25
CA GLU A 124 8.42 -8.75 -2.56
C GLU A 124 7.26 -9.54 -3.17
N HIS A 125 6.63 -10.45 -2.41
CA HIS A 125 5.47 -11.22 -2.87
C HIS A 125 4.29 -10.31 -3.27
N LEU A 126 3.95 -9.29 -2.47
CA LEU A 126 2.83 -8.38 -2.78
C LEU A 126 3.10 -7.50 -4.01
N GLN A 127 4.36 -7.20 -4.32
CA GLN A 127 4.75 -6.49 -5.54
C GLN A 127 4.56 -7.31 -6.81
N VAL A 128 4.63 -8.65 -6.76
CA VAL A 128 4.45 -9.53 -7.94
C VAL A 128 3.15 -10.33 -7.94
N CYS A 129 2.40 -10.36 -6.82
CA CYS A 129 1.20 -11.17 -6.64
C CYS A 129 0.14 -10.90 -7.73
N PRO A 130 -0.24 -11.90 -8.56
CA PRO A 130 -1.16 -11.71 -9.69
C PRO A 130 -2.60 -11.34 -9.28
N GLU A 131 -3.00 -11.78 -8.10
CA GLU A 131 -4.34 -11.55 -7.52
C GLU A 131 -4.40 -10.30 -6.63
N GLN A 132 -3.28 -9.60 -6.43
CA GLN A 132 -3.25 -8.36 -5.68
C GLN A 132 -4.04 -7.28 -6.44
N MET A 133 -4.95 -6.60 -5.74
CA MET A 133 -5.60 -5.41 -6.26
C MET A 133 -4.59 -4.26 -6.29
N ILE A 134 -4.44 -3.65 -7.45
CA ILE A 134 -3.56 -2.50 -7.69
C ILE A 134 -4.33 -1.39 -8.41
N GLU A 135 -3.93 -0.14 -8.16
CA GLU A 135 -4.45 1.04 -8.82
C GLU A 135 -3.94 1.10 -10.28
N CYS A 136 -4.74 1.66 -11.18
CA CYS A 136 -4.31 1.86 -12.56
C CYS A 136 -3.13 2.86 -12.62
N PRO A 137 -1.99 2.54 -13.27
CA PRO A 137 -0.84 3.44 -13.30
C PRO A 137 -1.12 4.75 -14.07
N GLN A 138 -2.06 4.73 -15.03
CA GLN A 138 -2.45 5.93 -15.79
C GLN A 138 -3.56 6.74 -15.08
N GLY A 139 -4.59 6.06 -14.57
CA GLY A 139 -5.80 6.71 -14.04
C GLY A 139 -6.01 6.66 -12.53
N GLY A 140 -5.08 6.08 -11.77
CA GLY A 140 -5.18 5.95 -10.32
C GLY A 140 -6.49 5.30 -9.88
N LYS A 141 -7.14 5.90 -8.88
CA LYS A 141 -8.41 5.46 -8.27
C LYS A 141 -9.65 5.88 -9.06
N ASP A 142 -9.52 6.81 -9.99
CA ASP A 142 -10.67 7.34 -10.75
C ASP A 142 -10.83 6.63 -12.11
N CYS A 143 -9.89 5.76 -12.48
CA CYS A 143 -9.92 5.01 -13.72
C CYS A 143 -11.17 4.12 -13.83
N GLY A 144 -11.94 4.30 -14.91
CA GLY A 144 -13.14 3.50 -15.20
C GLY A 144 -14.41 3.90 -14.43
N GLY A 145 -14.42 5.04 -13.73
CA GLY A 145 -15.65 5.67 -13.24
C GLY A 145 -16.34 4.97 -12.04
N LEU A 146 -15.94 5.37 -10.83
CA LEU A 146 -16.70 5.32 -9.55
C LEU A 146 -17.32 3.99 -9.05
N LYS A 147 -17.41 2.90 -9.82
CA LYS A 147 -17.96 1.61 -9.36
C LYS A 147 -16.92 0.60 -8.88
N ALA A 148 -15.66 0.75 -9.29
CA ALA A 148 -14.54 -0.13 -8.90
C ALA A 148 -13.30 0.62 -8.36
N GLY A 149 -13.36 1.95 -8.24
CA GLY A 149 -12.29 2.77 -7.67
C GLY A 149 -10.91 2.58 -8.31
N GLY A 150 -10.86 2.36 -9.64
CA GLY A 150 -9.61 2.17 -10.40
C GLY A 150 -8.78 0.94 -10.02
N MET A 151 -9.22 0.16 -9.04
CA MET A 151 -8.53 -0.99 -8.48
C MET A 151 -8.84 -2.23 -9.33
N ARG A 152 -7.81 -2.92 -9.83
CA ARG A 152 -7.94 -4.18 -10.58
C ARG A 152 -6.93 -5.21 -10.11
N ARG A 153 -7.24 -6.50 -10.28
CA ARG A 153 -6.25 -7.58 -10.04
C ARG A 153 -5.07 -7.38 -10.99
N ARG A 154 -3.83 -7.47 -10.48
CA ARG A 154 -2.62 -7.28 -11.27
C ARG A 154 -2.62 -8.03 -12.60
N ARG A 155 -3.07 -9.29 -12.63
CA ARG A 155 -3.15 -10.11 -13.86
C ARG A 155 -4.12 -9.59 -14.93
N LEU A 156 -5.09 -8.75 -14.56
CA LEU A 156 -6.05 -8.12 -15.47
C LEU A 156 -5.65 -6.68 -15.83
N MET A 157 -4.58 -6.14 -15.22
CA MET A 157 -4.19 -4.74 -15.44
C MET A 157 -3.68 -4.50 -16.85
N GLN A 158 -2.92 -5.44 -17.43
CA GLN A 158 -2.41 -5.29 -18.81
C GLN A 158 -3.57 -5.19 -19.82
N GLN A 159 -4.50 -6.15 -19.77
CA GLN A 159 -5.72 -6.13 -20.60
C GLN A 159 -6.49 -4.81 -20.44
N HIS A 160 -6.65 -4.30 -19.20
CA HIS A 160 -7.27 -3.01 -18.97
C HIS A 160 -6.51 -1.85 -19.64
N LEU A 161 -5.19 -1.79 -19.51
CA LEU A 161 -4.35 -0.75 -20.12
C LEU A 161 -4.46 -0.74 -21.65
N ASP A 162 -4.53 -1.91 -22.25
CA ASP A 162 -4.54 -2.10 -23.70
C ASP A 162 -5.92 -1.81 -24.32
N THR A 163 -7.02 -2.28 -23.70
CA THR A 163 -8.36 -2.27 -24.33
C THR A 163 -9.39 -1.32 -23.69
N GLU A 164 -9.20 -0.90 -22.44
CA GLU A 164 -10.25 -0.16 -21.68
C GLU A 164 -9.79 1.19 -21.13
N CYS A 165 -8.48 1.40 -20.91
CA CYS A 165 -7.99 2.55 -20.18
C CYS A 165 -8.07 3.81 -21.04
N ALA A 166 -9.00 4.71 -20.73
CA ALA A 166 -9.17 6.00 -21.41
C ALA A 166 -8.34 7.15 -20.80
N GLN A 167 -7.30 6.84 -20.01
CA GLN A 167 -6.49 7.83 -19.31
C GLN A 167 -5.06 7.95 -19.85
N TRP A 168 -4.77 7.43 -21.03
CA TRP A 168 -3.48 7.68 -21.69
C TRP A 168 -3.39 9.15 -22.07
N GLN A 169 -2.34 9.82 -21.61
CA GLN A 169 -2.10 11.24 -21.85
C GLN A 169 -1.19 11.41 -23.06
N CYS A 170 -1.48 12.42 -23.89
CA CYS A 170 -0.62 12.81 -25.00
C CYS A 170 0.78 13.19 -24.48
N SER A 171 1.81 12.48 -24.93
CA SER A 171 3.22 12.74 -24.60
C SER A 171 3.92 13.62 -25.63
N ALA A 172 3.31 13.75 -26.82
CA ALA A 172 3.91 14.39 -27.98
C ALA A 172 4.14 15.91 -27.86
N VAL A 173 3.27 16.63 -27.15
CA VAL A 173 3.33 18.09 -27.02
C VAL A 173 3.24 18.49 -25.55
N PRO A 174 4.26 19.20 -24.99
CA PRO A 174 4.24 19.67 -23.62
C PRO A 174 3.01 20.53 -23.31
N GLY A 175 2.24 20.12 -22.30
CA GLY A 175 1.04 20.84 -21.86
C GLY A 175 -0.27 20.41 -22.55
N CYS A 176 -0.23 19.49 -23.51
CA CYS A 176 -1.44 18.85 -24.03
C CYS A 176 -2.18 18.11 -22.89
N ARG A 177 -3.48 18.35 -22.75
CA ARG A 177 -4.31 17.76 -21.66
C ARG A 177 -5.22 16.63 -22.14
N THR A 178 -5.12 16.25 -23.40
CA THR A 178 -5.94 15.19 -24.00
C THR A 178 -5.69 13.86 -23.29
N LYS A 179 -6.78 13.19 -22.93
CA LYS A 179 -6.79 11.83 -22.39
C LYS A 179 -7.62 10.96 -23.31
N THR A 180 -7.08 9.80 -23.69
CA THR A 180 -7.70 8.92 -24.67
C THR A 180 -7.36 7.45 -24.38
N THR A 181 -7.89 6.53 -25.19
CA THR A 181 -7.54 5.11 -25.15
C THR A 181 -6.22 4.85 -25.87
N LEU A 182 -5.52 3.75 -25.54
CA LEU A 182 -4.25 3.41 -26.19
C LEU A 182 -4.38 3.31 -27.71
N ALA A 183 -5.49 2.72 -28.20
CA ALA A 183 -5.80 2.59 -29.62
C ALA A 183 -5.91 3.94 -30.36
N ASN A 184 -6.37 4.99 -29.68
CA ASN A 184 -6.57 6.33 -30.26
C ASN A 184 -5.41 7.28 -29.93
N LEU A 185 -4.40 6.83 -29.16
CA LEU A 185 -3.32 7.68 -28.68
C LEU A 185 -2.36 8.05 -29.82
N ASP A 186 -1.97 7.09 -30.66
CA ASP A 186 -1.02 7.31 -31.75
C ASP A 186 -1.57 8.30 -32.81
N GLU A 187 -2.80 8.09 -33.27
CA GLU A 187 -3.49 9.01 -34.19
C GLU A 187 -3.60 10.43 -33.59
N HIS A 188 -3.96 10.54 -32.30
CA HIS A 188 -3.98 11.83 -31.61
C HIS A 188 -2.58 12.46 -31.53
N GLU A 189 -1.55 11.71 -31.17
CA GLU A 189 -0.19 12.22 -31.05
C GLU A 189 0.35 12.72 -32.40
N GLN A 190 0.09 12.01 -33.49
CA GLN A 190 0.48 12.44 -34.84
C GLN A 190 -0.20 13.76 -35.21
N GLY A 191 -1.52 13.86 -35.05
CA GLY A 191 -2.27 15.10 -35.30
C GLY A 191 -1.86 16.25 -34.36
N CYS A 192 -1.53 15.93 -33.11
CA CYS A 192 -1.11 16.93 -32.12
C CYS A 192 0.29 17.50 -32.43
N ARG A 193 1.22 16.70 -32.96
CA ARG A 193 2.53 17.17 -33.45
C ARG A 193 2.36 18.08 -34.65
N ALA A 194 1.63 17.62 -35.67
CA ALA A 194 1.40 18.40 -36.88
C ALA A 194 0.79 19.79 -36.59
N ALA A 195 -0.24 19.84 -35.74
CA ALA A 195 -0.84 21.10 -35.31
C ALA A 195 0.12 21.99 -34.50
N TYR A 196 1.00 21.40 -33.67
CA TYR A 196 1.99 22.17 -32.91
C TYR A 196 3.08 22.77 -33.81
N ASP A 197 3.57 21.98 -34.77
CA ASP A 197 4.58 22.41 -35.74
C ASP A 197 4.03 23.51 -36.66
N GLU A 198 2.77 23.38 -37.11
CA GLU A 198 2.06 24.43 -37.86
C GLU A 198 1.92 25.72 -37.04
N ILE A 199 1.50 25.63 -35.76
CA ILE A 199 1.43 26.79 -34.86
C ILE A 199 2.81 27.44 -34.66
N LEU A 200 3.90 26.65 -34.63
CA LEU A 200 5.26 27.17 -34.51
C LEU A 200 5.70 27.91 -35.78
N GLN A 201 5.44 27.35 -36.96
CA GLN A 201 5.72 27.99 -38.25
C GLN A 201 4.90 29.29 -38.44
N LEU A 202 3.62 29.28 -38.06
CA LEU A 202 2.78 30.48 -38.10
C LEU A 202 3.30 31.59 -37.18
N LYS A 203 3.83 31.27 -35.99
CA LYS A 203 4.47 32.27 -35.12
C LYS A 203 5.70 32.90 -35.76
N LEU A 204 6.61 32.08 -36.29
CA LEU A 204 7.84 32.56 -36.95
C LEU A 204 7.54 33.45 -38.16
N THR A 205 6.57 33.06 -38.99
CA THR A 205 6.15 33.87 -40.14
C THR A 205 5.43 35.15 -39.75
N ILE A 206 4.67 35.18 -38.65
CA ILE A 206 4.11 36.43 -38.11
C ILE A 206 5.22 37.36 -37.61
N GLU A 207 6.23 36.85 -36.90
CA GLU A 207 7.38 37.64 -36.45
C GLU A 207 8.23 38.18 -37.60
N GLU A 208 8.42 37.41 -38.67
CA GLU A 208 9.12 37.85 -39.89
C GLU A 208 8.32 38.93 -40.64
N ASN A 209 7.01 38.72 -40.84
CA ASN A 209 6.13 39.69 -41.48
C ASN A 209 6.04 41.00 -40.69
N ALA A 210 6.07 40.96 -39.35
CA ALA A 210 6.15 42.15 -38.51
C ALA A 210 7.45 42.94 -38.77
N LYS A 211 8.61 42.28 -38.76
CA LYS A 211 9.90 42.92 -39.07
C LYS A 211 9.93 43.53 -40.48
N LEU A 212 9.34 42.85 -41.46
CA LEU A 212 9.24 43.36 -42.83
C LEU A 212 8.26 44.54 -42.94
N ALA A 213 7.20 44.58 -42.12
CA ALA A 213 6.29 45.72 -42.04
C ALA A 213 6.99 46.94 -41.42
N ASP A 214 7.74 46.74 -40.34
CA ASP A 214 8.54 47.80 -39.70
C ASP A 214 9.58 48.37 -40.67
N GLN A 215 10.30 47.51 -41.40
CA GLN A 215 11.26 47.93 -42.44
C GLN A 215 10.59 48.72 -43.58
N ARG A 216 9.40 48.33 -44.01
CA ARG A 216 8.63 49.07 -45.02
C ARG A 216 8.16 50.43 -44.48
N ALA A 217 7.75 50.50 -43.22
CA ALA A 217 7.36 51.75 -42.56
C ALA A 217 8.56 52.72 -42.44
N THR A 218 9.73 52.22 -42.00
CA THR A 218 10.95 53.04 -41.91
C THR A 218 11.46 53.49 -43.26
N ASN A 219 11.48 52.62 -44.28
CA ASN A 219 11.90 53.00 -45.64
C ASN A 219 10.96 54.06 -46.22
N LYS A 220 9.65 53.90 -46.06
CA LYS A 220 8.67 54.89 -46.52
C LYS A 220 8.78 56.24 -45.79
N ALA A 221 9.15 56.23 -44.51
CA ALA A 221 9.43 57.46 -43.77
C ALA A 221 10.70 58.16 -44.30
N LEU A 222 11.76 57.40 -44.60
CA LEU A 222 12.99 57.91 -45.20
C LEU A 222 12.75 58.53 -46.59
N ASP A 223 12.00 57.85 -47.47
CA ASP A 223 11.63 58.36 -48.79
C ASP A 223 10.87 59.70 -48.69
N LEU A 224 9.91 59.79 -47.76
CA LEU A 224 9.16 61.03 -47.52
C LEU A 224 10.06 62.18 -47.02
N THR A 225 11.02 61.90 -46.14
CA THR A 225 11.99 62.93 -45.72
C THR A 225 12.90 63.37 -46.87
N ALA A 226 13.42 62.44 -47.67
CA ALA A 226 14.28 62.77 -48.81
C ALA A 226 13.55 63.56 -49.91
N SER A 227 12.25 63.33 -50.10
CA SER A 227 11.42 64.13 -51.02
C SER A 227 11.07 65.53 -50.49
N SER A 228 11.33 65.81 -49.21
CA SER A 228 11.03 67.11 -48.59
C SER A 228 12.18 68.13 -48.70
N ASP A 229 13.40 67.68 -49.02
CA ASP A 229 14.60 68.52 -49.07
C ASP A 229 14.76 69.31 -50.41
N GLU A 230 13.94 69.04 -51.44
CA GLU A 230 14.02 69.68 -52.77
C GLU A 230 12.98 70.80 -53.00
N GLU A 231 11.98 70.99 -52.12
CA GLU A 231 10.91 72.00 -52.28
C GLU A 231 10.88 73.11 -51.20
N GLU A 232 12.01 73.45 -50.56
CA GLU A 232 12.09 74.65 -49.69
C GLU A 232 12.65 75.90 -50.40
N LYS A 233 11.93 76.39 -51.42
CA LYS A 233 11.99 77.79 -51.86
C LYS A 233 10.64 78.29 -52.36
N VAL A 234 9.89 78.92 -51.45
CA VAL A 234 9.10 80.17 -51.57
C VAL A 234 7.98 80.18 -50.51
N PHE A 235 8.24 80.86 -49.39
CA PHE A 235 7.22 81.45 -48.52
C PHE A 235 6.68 82.74 -49.18
N PRO A 236 5.40 83.12 -48.99
CA PRO A 236 4.92 83.71 -47.72
C PRO A 236 3.46 83.31 -47.35
N SER A 237 2.81 83.57 -46.21
CA SER A 237 3.08 84.01 -44.83
C SER A 237 1.70 84.40 -44.23
N SER A 238 1.30 83.94 -43.03
CA SER A 238 0.29 84.55 -42.11
C SER A 238 -0.11 83.53 -41.01
N SER A 239 0.25 83.72 -39.74
CA SER A 239 -0.63 84.18 -38.63
C SER A 239 -1.75 83.19 -38.23
N ASP A 240 -1.98 82.80 -36.97
CA ASP A 240 -1.49 83.27 -35.66
C ASP A 240 -1.58 82.16 -34.57
N THR A 241 -0.80 82.37 -33.50
CA THR A 241 -0.94 81.97 -32.07
C THR A 241 -1.78 80.76 -31.61
N GLU A 242 -1.16 79.95 -30.74
CA GLU A 242 -1.57 79.46 -29.38
C GLU A 242 -3.08 79.39 -29.02
N ASP A 243 -3.58 78.47 -28.19
CA ASP A 243 -2.96 77.74 -27.06
C ASP A 243 -3.87 76.56 -26.60
N LEU A 244 -3.42 75.83 -25.57
CA LEU A 244 -4.15 74.97 -24.60
C LEU A 244 -4.46 73.49 -24.94
N LEU A 245 -3.85 72.61 -24.12
CA LEU A 245 -4.22 71.22 -23.89
C LEU A 245 -5.66 71.07 -23.35
N PRO A 246 -6.22 69.85 -23.38
CA PRO A 246 -6.60 69.24 -22.10
C PRO A 246 -5.95 67.88 -21.80
N GLN A 247 -6.01 67.52 -20.52
CA GLN A 247 -5.46 66.30 -19.93
C GLN A 247 -6.41 65.08 -20.07
N ALA A 248 -5.88 63.89 -19.78
CA ALA A 248 -6.62 62.63 -19.82
C ALA A 248 -7.41 62.37 -18.53
N GLU A 249 -8.63 61.83 -18.66
CA GLU A 249 -9.34 61.10 -17.61
C GLU A 249 -10.03 59.84 -18.20
N GLU A 250 -9.75 58.69 -17.60
CA GLU A 250 -10.67 57.56 -17.47
C GLU A 250 -11.26 57.62 -16.03
N PRO A 251 -12.42 57.01 -15.67
CA PRO A 251 -12.90 55.72 -16.20
C PRO A 251 -14.44 55.49 -16.21
N ALA A 252 -14.79 54.21 -16.34
CA ALA A 252 -15.95 53.52 -15.73
C ALA A 252 -17.18 53.20 -16.61
N ALA A 253 -17.77 52.05 -16.31
CA ALA A 253 -18.78 51.36 -17.11
C ALA A 253 -20.22 51.63 -16.64
N SER A 254 -21.22 51.44 -17.52
CA SER A 254 -22.36 50.53 -17.27
C SER A 254 -23.42 50.52 -18.39
N THR A 255 -23.93 49.31 -18.69
CA THR A 255 -25.30 48.95 -19.15
C THR A 255 -26.08 49.88 -20.11
N SER A 256 -26.57 49.40 -21.26
CA SER A 256 -27.84 48.63 -21.32
C SER A 256 -28.21 48.17 -22.76
N LYS A 257 -29.36 47.48 -22.90
CA LYS A 257 -29.92 46.86 -24.13
C LYS A 257 -30.34 47.90 -25.19
N ALA A 258 -30.55 47.62 -26.48
CA ALA A 258 -30.95 46.37 -27.17
C ALA A 258 -30.40 46.34 -28.65
N ASP A 259 -30.92 45.67 -29.70
CA ASP A 259 -32.13 44.84 -29.90
C ASP A 259 -32.01 43.76 -31.03
N GLU A 260 -33.00 43.61 -31.93
CA GLU A 260 -33.21 42.49 -32.87
C GLU A 260 -32.43 42.47 -34.21
N LEU A 261 -32.12 41.25 -34.70
CA LEU A 261 -32.59 40.64 -35.97
C LEU A 261 -31.86 39.29 -36.19
N ALA A 262 -32.46 38.15 -35.80
CA ALA A 262 -33.28 37.27 -36.66
C ALA A 262 -32.52 36.42 -37.71
N HIS A 263 -32.41 35.11 -37.47
CA HIS A 263 -33.00 34.01 -38.27
C HIS A 263 -32.47 32.63 -37.83
N GLY A 264 -33.38 31.67 -37.61
CA GLY A 264 -33.05 30.24 -37.41
C GLY A 264 -33.04 29.46 -38.74
N PRO A 265 -32.89 28.12 -38.71
CA PRO A 265 -34.09 27.32 -38.41
C PRO A 265 -33.89 26.11 -37.47
N LYS A 266 -35.03 25.58 -36.99
CA LYS A 266 -35.16 24.52 -35.99
C LYS A 266 -35.38 23.15 -36.64
N ARG A 267 -34.88 22.08 -36.01
CA ARG A 267 -35.54 20.75 -35.92
C ARG A 267 -35.33 20.25 -34.47
N SER A 268 -36.32 20.12 -33.58
CA SER A 268 -37.53 19.25 -33.57
C SER A 268 -37.20 17.74 -33.60
N ALA A 269 -37.70 16.88 -32.70
CA ALA A 269 -38.39 17.08 -31.42
C ALA A 269 -38.39 15.78 -30.58
N ARG A 270 -38.60 15.93 -29.26
CA ARG A 270 -39.14 14.99 -28.24
C ARG A 270 -39.42 13.51 -28.61
N ILE A 271 -39.14 12.64 -27.64
CA ILE A 271 -40.16 11.81 -26.95
C ILE A 271 -39.71 11.60 -25.49
N ALA A 272 -40.67 11.54 -24.56
CA ALA A 272 -40.47 11.17 -23.16
C ALA A 272 -41.65 10.31 -22.68
N SER A 273 -41.42 9.23 -21.92
CA SER A 273 -42.43 8.59 -21.04
C SER A 273 -41.86 7.52 -20.08
N LYS A 274 -41.59 7.95 -18.84
CA LYS A 274 -42.09 7.47 -17.53
C LYS A 274 -42.55 6.00 -17.31
N ARG A 275 -42.32 5.53 -16.05
CA ARG A 275 -42.80 4.30 -15.33
C ARG A 275 -41.83 3.09 -15.48
N LYS A 276 -41.63 2.19 -14.50
CA LYS A 276 -42.16 2.00 -13.12
C LYS A 276 -41.14 1.18 -12.28
N ALA A 277 -41.18 1.23 -10.94
CA ALA A 277 -40.55 0.22 -10.07
C ALA A 277 -41.55 -0.91 -9.72
N PRO A 278 -41.07 -2.13 -9.43
CA PRO A 278 -41.08 -2.67 -8.05
C PRO A 278 -39.75 -3.43 -7.71
N SER A 279 -39.17 -3.29 -6.50
CA SER A 279 -39.38 -4.02 -5.23
C SER A 279 -38.44 -5.22 -5.05
N ASP A 280 -38.37 -5.70 -3.80
CA ASP A 280 -37.71 -6.91 -3.30
C ASP A 280 -36.20 -6.70 -2.96
N GLU A 281 -35.91 -6.48 -1.68
CA GLU A 281 -35.50 -7.48 -0.66
C GLU A 281 -34.02 -7.88 -0.80
N ASP A 282 -33.14 -7.42 0.12
CA ASP A 282 -32.73 -8.27 1.26
C ASP A 282 -31.66 -7.63 2.20
N SER A 283 -31.75 -7.99 3.49
CA SER A 283 -30.63 -8.12 4.44
C SER A 283 -29.71 -6.93 4.78
N GLU A 284 -30.17 -6.02 5.66
CA GLU A 284 -29.27 -5.31 6.59
C GLU A 284 -28.91 -6.18 7.80
N LEU A 285 -27.65 -6.63 7.91
CA LEU A 285 -27.10 -7.23 9.13
C LEU A 285 -25.77 -6.58 9.51
N SER A 286 -25.86 -5.52 10.33
CA SER A 286 -24.71 -4.97 11.07
C SER A 286 -24.62 -5.60 12.47
N PRO A 287 -23.44 -6.11 12.87
CA PRO A 287 -23.07 -6.18 14.27
C PRO A 287 -21.77 -5.38 14.53
N ARG A 288 -21.92 -4.13 14.97
CA ARG A 288 -20.84 -3.36 15.62
C ARG A 288 -21.03 -3.39 17.14
N SER A 289 -20.61 -4.47 17.77
CA SER A 289 -20.50 -4.56 19.24
C SER A 289 -19.08 -4.26 19.70
N SER A 290 -18.85 -3.01 20.13
CA SER A 290 -17.62 -2.61 20.82
C SER A 290 -17.61 -3.17 22.25
N PRO A 291 -16.55 -3.88 22.71
CA PRO A 291 -16.45 -4.29 24.11
C PRO A 291 -16.10 -3.11 25.03
N PRO A 292 -16.55 -3.12 26.30
CA PRO A 292 -16.42 -1.98 27.21
C PRO A 292 -15.01 -1.82 27.80
N ARG A 293 -14.59 -0.56 28.00
CA ARG A 293 -13.36 -0.19 28.72
C ARG A 293 -13.45 -0.56 30.21
N MET A 294 -12.69 -1.55 30.65
CA MET A 294 -12.47 -1.82 32.07
C MET A 294 -11.60 -0.73 32.72
N ARG A 295 -12.14 -0.04 33.74
CA ARG A 295 -11.38 0.88 34.61
C ARG A 295 -10.58 0.09 35.65
N LEU A 296 -9.26 0.06 35.52
CA LEU A 296 -8.37 -0.41 36.59
C LEU A 296 -8.40 0.55 37.79
N LYS A 297 -9.05 0.14 38.89
CA LYS A 297 -8.93 0.82 40.18
C LYS A 297 -7.54 0.56 40.77
N ARG A 298 -6.75 1.62 40.98
CA ARG A 298 -5.53 1.56 41.81
C ARG A 298 -5.93 1.57 43.28
N GLY A 299 -5.36 0.67 44.09
CA GLY A 299 -5.66 0.59 45.52
C GLY A 299 -4.94 -0.57 46.20
N GLY A 300 -3.63 -0.44 46.39
CA GLY A 300 -2.83 -1.35 47.24
C GLY A 300 -2.49 -0.67 48.57
N PRO A 301 -2.65 -1.33 49.73
CA PRO A 301 -2.22 -0.79 51.01
C PRO A 301 -0.68 -0.83 51.16
N ARG A 302 -0.13 0.17 51.85
CA ARG A 302 1.32 0.25 52.15
C ARG A 302 1.73 -0.82 53.19
N PRO A 303 2.96 -1.35 53.12
CA PRO A 303 3.53 -2.12 54.23
C PRO A 303 3.84 -1.20 55.42
N ALA A 304 3.56 -1.68 56.64
CA ALA A 304 3.92 -0.99 57.87
C ALA A 304 5.36 -1.31 58.28
N VAL A 305 6.13 -0.28 58.62
CA VAL A 305 7.49 -0.41 59.16
C VAL A 305 7.43 -0.36 60.69
N ARG A 306 8.00 -1.37 61.35
CA ARG A 306 8.42 -1.44 62.77
C ARG A 306 9.04 -2.82 63.02
N SER A 307 10.01 -3.04 63.90
CA SER A 307 11.06 -2.20 64.50
C SER A 307 12.00 -3.16 65.24
N ASP A 308 13.27 -2.80 65.44
CA ASP A 308 14.26 -3.60 66.17
C ASP A 308 13.77 -4.23 67.49
N LYS A 309 14.24 -5.46 67.73
CA LYS A 309 14.79 -5.89 69.02
C LYS A 309 15.58 -7.19 68.90
N SER A 310 16.90 -7.07 68.77
CA SER A 310 17.84 -8.16 69.09
C SER A 310 18.04 -8.26 70.61
N PRO A 311 18.22 -9.47 71.16
CA PRO A 311 19.01 -9.67 72.37
C PRO A 311 20.42 -10.15 72.01
N ARG A 312 21.44 -9.63 72.71
CA ARG A 312 22.83 -10.12 72.64
C ARG A 312 23.03 -11.34 73.54
N LEU A 313 23.88 -12.25 73.06
CA LEU A 313 24.96 -12.96 73.77
C LEU A 313 24.72 -13.46 75.21
N SER A 314 25.05 -14.74 75.43
CA SER A 314 26.21 -15.12 76.25
C SER A 314 26.79 -16.46 75.78
N PRO A 315 28.11 -16.71 75.93
CA PRO A 315 28.76 -17.99 75.65
C PRO A 315 28.80 -18.91 76.89
N GLU A 316 29.18 -20.18 76.70
CA GLU A 316 30.27 -20.89 77.40
C GLU A 316 30.11 -22.43 77.27
N PHE A 317 31.26 -23.12 77.12
CA PHE A 317 31.50 -24.57 77.00
C PHE A 317 30.98 -25.30 75.75
#